data_AF-A0A5R8LX47-F1
#
_entry.id   AF-A0A5R8LX47-F1
#
_cell.length_a   1.000
_cell.length_b   1.000
_cell.length_c   1.000
_cell.angle_alpha   90.00
_cell.angle_beta   90.00
_cell.angle_gamma   90.00
#
_symmetry.space_group_name_H-M   'P 1'
#
loop_
_entity.id
_entity.type
_entity.pdbx_description
1 polymer ?
#
loop_
_entity_poly.entity_id
_entity_poly.type
_entity_poly.pdbx_seq_one_letter_code
_entity_poly.pdbx_strand_id
1 'polypeptide(L)'
;MSRRKQIVIIISAVLLGVASVPAGVVGYFYLENQRMKTEMVKIVKDHHQMLLDYLQSKQLDPNHRVHSLTIEYDKTEHNPMGGIMIYGYINHNKKYYVSFDIDKEDIGGVEKIRVDSSDHSLKMEDMLEGDSDDQ
;
A
#
# COMPACT_ATOMS: atom_id res chain seq x y z
N MET A 1 -10.45 -51.88 -26.39
CA MET A 1 -10.73 -50.42 -26.48
C MET A 1 -10.33 -49.95 -27.88
N SER A 2 -11.14 -49.18 -28.61
CA SER A 2 -10.81 -48.86 -30.02
C SER A 2 -9.69 -47.80 -30.11
N ARG A 3 -8.82 -47.91 -31.12
CA ARG A 3 -7.68 -46.99 -31.33
C ARG A 3 -8.10 -45.51 -31.32
N ARG A 4 -9.31 -45.21 -31.81
CA ARG A 4 -9.89 -43.85 -31.79
C ARG A 4 -10.15 -43.35 -30.36
N LYS A 5 -10.64 -44.22 -29.47
CA LYS A 5 -10.89 -43.86 -28.06
C LYS A 5 -9.58 -43.61 -27.30
N GLN A 6 -8.51 -44.36 -27.59
CA GLN A 6 -7.19 -44.12 -26.99
C GLN A 6 -6.57 -42.79 -27.45
N ILE A 7 -6.66 -42.45 -28.73
CA ILE A 7 -6.14 -41.18 -29.28
C ILE A 7 -6.87 -39.97 -28.66
N VAL A 8 -8.20 -40.03 -28.55
CA VAL A 8 -8.98 -38.94 -27.93
C VAL A 8 -8.60 -38.73 -26.47
N ILE A 9 -8.40 -39.80 -25.69
CA ILE A 9 -7.99 -39.69 -24.28
C ILE A 9 -6.59 -39.03 -24.18
N ILE A 10 -5.65 -39.42 -25.04
CA ILE A 10 -4.29 -38.85 -25.03
C ILE A 10 -4.33 -37.36 -25.40
N ILE A 11 -5.07 -36.97 -26.44
CA ILE A 11 -5.20 -35.57 -26.85
C ILE A 11 -5.85 -34.73 -25.75
N SER A 12 -6.92 -35.22 -25.13
CA SER A 12 -7.57 -34.52 -24.01
C SER A 12 -6.65 -34.38 -22.79
N ALA A 13 -5.87 -35.41 -22.45
CA ALA A 13 -4.91 -35.34 -21.35
C ALA A 13 -3.79 -34.34 -21.62
N VAL A 14 -3.27 -34.28 -22.85
CA VAL A 14 -2.25 -33.30 -23.26
C VAL A 14 -2.82 -31.88 -23.25
N LEU A 15 -4.04 -31.67 -23.76
CA LEU A 15 -4.70 -30.37 -23.73
C LEU A 15 -4.95 -29.87 -22.30
N LEU A 16 -5.41 -30.75 -21.40
CA LEU A 16 -5.61 -30.42 -19.99
C LEU A 16 -4.29 -30.11 -19.27
N GLY A 17 -3.23 -30.87 -19.58
CA GLY A 17 -1.89 -30.64 -19.01
C GLY A 17 -1.26 -29.32 -19.47
N VAL A 18 -1.48 -28.90 -20.71
CA VAL A 18 -1.00 -27.61 -21.23
C VAL A 18 -1.82 -26.44 -20.69
N ALA A 19 -3.13 -26.60 -20.51
CA ALA A 19 -4.01 -25.54 -20.01
C ALA A 19 -3.90 -25.30 -18.48
N SER A 20 -3.47 -26.30 -17.70
CA SER A 20 -3.34 -26.17 -16.24
C SER A 20 -2.14 -25.31 -15.82
N VAL A 21 -1.06 -25.26 -16.62
CA VAL A 21 0.14 -24.50 -16.30
C VAL A 21 -0.12 -22.98 -16.29
N PRO A 22 -0.73 -22.35 -17.32
CA PRO A 22 -1.08 -20.94 -17.29
C PRO A 22 -2.02 -20.59 -16.14
N ALA A 23 -3.03 -21.42 -15.89
CA ALA A 23 -4.01 -21.20 -14.82
C ALA A 23 -3.35 -21.25 -13.43
N GLY A 24 -2.44 -22.20 -13.21
CA GLY A 24 -1.68 -22.31 -11.96
C GLY A 24 -0.76 -21.12 -11.70
N VAL A 25 -0.05 -20.65 -12.74
CA VAL A 25 0.85 -19.48 -12.63
C VAL A 25 0.07 -18.21 -12.32
N VAL A 26 -1.03 -17.95 -13.05
CA VAL A 26 -1.89 -16.78 -12.80
C VAL A 26 -2.51 -16.84 -11.40
N GLY A 27 -3.00 -18.01 -10.99
CA GLY A 27 -3.56 -18.20 -9.66
C GLY A 27 -2.54 -17.97 -8.54
N TYR A 28 -1.30 -18.45 -8.72
CA TYR A 28 -0.21 -18.24 -7.77
C TYR A 28 0.13 -16.76 -7.61
N PHE A 29 0.35 -16.03 -8.72
CA PHE A 29 0.64 -14.60 -8.66
C PHE A 29 -0.50 -13.79 -8.02
N TYR A 30 -1.75 -14.16 -8.30
CA TYR A 30 -2.91 -13.51 -7.68
C TYR A 30 -2.92 -13.67 -6.15
N LEU A 31 -2.72 -14.90 -5.67
CA LEU A 31 -2.69 -15.19 -4.23
C LEU A 31 -1.52 -14.51 -3.53
N GLU A 32 -0.33 -14.51 -4.15
CA GLU A 32 0.83 -13.87 -3.57
C GLU A 32 0.65 -12.35 -3.49
N ASN A 33 0.09 -11.73 -4.54
CA ASN A 33 -0.20 -10.30 -4.53
C ASN A 33 -1.22 -9.91 -3.44
N GLN A 34 -2.26 -10.73 -3.22
CA GLN A 34 -3.22 -10.53 -2.14
C GLN A 34 -2.58 -10.67 -0.76
N ARG A 35 -1.67 -11.64 -0.59
CA ARG A 35 -0.94 -11.83 0.65
C ARG A 35 -0.04 -10.63 0.95
N MET A 36 0.74 -10.18 -0.04
CA MET A 36 1.57 -8.98 0.09
C MET A 36 0.75 -7.75 0.44
N LYS A 37 -0.39 -7.52 -0.23
CA LYS A 37 -1.29 -6.41 0.09
C LYS A 37 -1.81 -6.48 1.52
N THR A 38 -2.18 -7.67 1.98
CA THR A 38 -2.66 -7.90 3.35
C THR A 38 -1.58 -7.61 4.38
N GLU A 39 -0.34 -8.08 4.14
CA GLU A 39 0.81 -7.81 5.00
C GLU A 39 1.15 -6.32 5.04
N MET A 40 1.17 -5.63 3.90
CA MET A 40 1.39 -4.18 3.83
C MET A 40 0.34 -3.41 4.64
N VAL A 41 -0.95 -3.69 4.41
CA VAL A 41 -2.04 -3.03 5.14
C VAL A 41 -1.93 -3.28 6.65
N LYS A 42 -1.51 -4.49 7.07
CA LYS A 42 -1.27 -4.79 8.47
C LYS A 42 -0.14 -3.92 9.05
N ILE A 43 1.01 -3.84 8.37
CA ILE A 43 2.13 -3.00 8.79
C ILE A 43 1.69 -1.54 8.95
N VAL A 44 0.95 -1.01 7.97
CA VAL A 44 0.45 0.38 8.00
C VAL A 44 -0.53 0.60 9.15
N LYS A 45 -1.39 -0.38 9.47
CA LYS A 45 -2.29 -0.31 10.64
C LYS A 45 -1.49 -0.28 11.95
N ASP A 46 -0.52 -1.17 12.08
CA ASP A 46 0.31 -1.28 13.30
C ASP A 46 1.17 -0.02 13.52
N HIS A 47 1.50 0.71 12.44
CA HIS A 47 2.29 1.94 12.47
C HIS A 47 1.47 3.23 12.24
N HIS A 48 0.14 3.16 12.33
CA HIS A 48 -0.73 4.32 12.08
C HIS A 48 -0.39 5.50 13.00
N GLN A 49 -0.11 5.25 14.28
CA GLN A 49 0.24 6.29 15.23
C GLN A 49 1.56 6.98 14.86
N MET A 50 2.56 6.23 14.38
CA MET A 50 3.84 6.80 13.96
C MET A 50 3.67 7.76 12.77
N LEU A 51 2.77 7.44 11.83
CA LEU A 51 2.44 8.33 10.71
C LEU A 51 1.72 9.61 11.17
N LEU A 52 0.81 9.50 12.14
CA LEU A 52 0.14 10.65 12.73
C LEU A 52 1.12 11.52 13.52
N ASP A 53 2.00 10.92 14.33
CA ASP A 53 3.02 11.62 15.10
C ASP A 53 4.01 12.35 14.18
N TYR A 54 4.35 11.76 13.04
CA TYR A 54 5.16 12.41 12.00
C TYR A 54 4.48 13.69 11.49
N LEU A 55 3.20 13.60 11.12
CA LEU A 55 2.42 14.76 10.66
C LEU A 55 2.26 15.84 11.73
N GLN A 56 2.15 15.45 13.00
CA GLN A 56 2.02 16.35 14.15
C GLN A 56 3.37 16.87 14.65
N SER A 57 4.47 16.47 14.02
CA SER A 57 5.79 16.93 14.42
C SER A 57 5.89 18.44 14.26
N LYS A 58 6.60 19.10 15.19
CA LYS A 58 6.80 20.56 15.14
C LYS A 58 7.47 21.06 13.85
N GLN A 59 8.12 20.16 13.10
CA GLN A 59 8.74 20.49 11.82
C GLN A 59 7.70 20.67 10.71
N LEU A 60 6.64 19.86 10.72
CA LEU A 60 5.57 19.88 9.72
C LEU A 60 4.39 20.73 10.17
N ASP A 61 3.99 20.60 11.42
CA ASP A 61 2.82 21.27 11.99
C ASP A 61 3.19 22.04 13.27
N PRO A 62 3.96 23.14 13.16
CA PRO A 62 4.35 23.94 14.31
C PRO A 62 3.15 24.50 15.10
N ASN A 63 2.01 24.64 14.43
CA ASN A 63 0.77 25.21 14.95
C ASN A 63 -0.21 24.16 15.51
N HIS A 64 0.14 22.87 15.49
CA HIS A 64 -0.68 21.75 16.00
C HIS A 64 -2.09 21.68 15.39
N ARG A 65 -2.21 21.94 14.09
CA ARG A 65 -3.47 21.94 13.32
C ARG A 65 -3.89 20.54 12.84
N VAL A 66 -2.99 19.57 12.79
CA VAL A 66 -3.29 18.17 12.45
C VAL A 66 -3.82 17.45 13.69
N HIS A 67 -5.01 16.85 13.60
CA HIS A 67 -5.67 16.21 14.74
C HIS A 67 -5.99 14.73 14.49
N SER A 68 -6.13 14.34 13.23
CA SER A 68 -6.46 12.96 12.85
C SER A 68 -5.91 12.65 11.47
N LEU A 69 -5.58 11.38 11.25
CA LEU A 69 -5.17 10.82 9.97
C LEU A 69 -6.18 9.73 9.59
N THR A 70 -6.69 9.78 8.36
CA THR A 70 -7.46 8.68 7.76
C THR A 70 -6.66 8.08 6.63
N ILE A 71 -6.36 6.79 6.71
CA ILE A 71 -5.61 6.06 5.67
C ILE A 71 -6.58 5.36 4.71
N GLU A 72 -6.33 5.51 3.42
CA GLU A 72 -7.02 4.79 2.35
C GLU A 72 -6.30 3.47 2.07
N TYR A 73 -6.49 2.47 2.96
CA TYR A 73 -5.80 1.17 2.88
C TYR A 73 -5.95 0.45 1.53
N ASP A 74 -7.04 0.70 0.83
CA ASP A 74 -7.34 0.10 -0.47
C ASP A 74 -6.36 0.57 -1.56
N LYS A 75 -5.81 1.78 -1.37
CA LYS A 75 -4.82 2.42 -2.24
C LYS A 75 -3.39 2.18 -1.80
N THR A 76 -3.16 1.64 -0.60
CA THR A 76 -1.82 1.28 -0.14
C THR A 76 -1.20 0.25 -1.08
N GLU A 77 0.00 0.54 -1.55
CA GLU A 77 0.70 -0.25 -2.54
C GLU A 77 2.19 -0.34 -2.26
N HIS A 78 2.86 -1.29 -2.92
CA HIS A 78 4.30 -1.42 -2.83
C HIS A 78 4.94 -0.32 -3.66
N ASN A 79 5.86 0.44 -3.07
CA ASN A 79 6.63 1.42 -3.82
C ASN A 79 7.66 0.65 -4.68
N PRO A 80 7.72 0.87 -6.01
CA PRO A 80 8.67 0.21 -6.91
C PRO A 80 10.15 0.38 -6.51
N MET A 81 10.47 1.43 -5.76
CA MET A 81 11.80 1.72 -5.23
C MET A 81 12.12 1.00 -3.91
N GLY A 82 11.14 0.31 -3.31
CA GLY A 82 11.24 -0.31 -1.98
C GLY A 82 10.26 0.32 -0.99
N GLY A 83 9.81 -0.45 0.00
CA GLY A 83 8.89 0.03 1.03
C GLY A 83 7.40 -0.03 0.65
N ILE A 84 6.60 0.81 1.30
CA ILE A 84 5.14 0.87 1.17
C ILE A 84 4.71 2.32 0.94
N MET A 85 3.99 2.55 -0.15
CA MET A 85 3.34 3.83 -0.45
C MET A 85 1.95 3.86 0.18
N ILE A 86 1.67 4.91 0.95
CA ILE A 86 0.46 5.06 1.75
C ILE A 86 -0.22 6.36 1.35
N TYR A 87 -1.54 6.31 1.25
CA TYR A 87 -2.37 7.47 0.91
C TYR A 87 -3.41 7.72 1.98
N GLY A 88 -3.72 8.98 2.23
CA GLY A 88 -4.69 9.36 3.23
C GLY A 88 -5.05 10.83 3.18
N TYR A 89 -5.77 11.25 4.22
CA TYR A 89 -6.15 12.63 4.42
C TYR A 89 -6.28 12.93 5.91
N ILE A 90 -6.09 14.17 6.28
CA ILE A 90 -6.14 14.61 7.67
C ILE A 90 -7.43 15.34 8.01
N ASN A 91 -7.73 15.42 9.31
CA ASN A 91 -8.86 16.21 9.85
C ASN A 91 -10.22 15.88 9.19
N HIS A 92 -10.37 14.63 8.75
CA HIS A 92 -11.54 14.14 8.01
C HIS A 92 -11.87 14.92 6.72
N ASN A 93 -10.93 15.69 6.18
CA ASN A 93 -11.13 16.51 4.99
C ASN A 93 -10.29 15.99 3.83
N LYS A 94 -10.93 15.40 2.82
CA LYS A 94 -10.26 14.85 1.63
C LYS A 94 -9.50 15.89 0.81
N LYS A 95 -9.74 17.19 1.02
CA LYS A 95 -8.93 18.26 0.42
C LYS A 95 -7.54 18.37 1.02
N TYR A 96 -7.34 17.88 2.26
CA TYR A 96 -6.06 17.85 2.95
C TYR A 96 -5.41 16.48 2.77
N TYR A 97 -5.08 16.19 1.51
CA TYR A 97 -4.53 14.91 1.10
C TYR A 97 -3.05 14.82 1.46
N VAL A 98 -2.62 13.61 1.83
CA VAL A 98 -1.23 13.28 2.15
C VAL A 98 -0.86 11.90 1.60
N SER A 99 0.38 11.76 1.14
CA SER A 99 1.03 10.50 0.82
C SER A 99 2.30 10.32 1.63
N PHE A 100 2.64 9.07 1.95
CA PHE A 100 3.87 8.69 2.63
C PHE A 100 4.53 7.55 1.88
N ASP A 101 5.85 7.57 1.84
CA ASP A 101 6.64 6.37 1.64
C ASP A 101 7.25 5.95 2.97
N ILE A 102 6.97 4.72 3.39
CA ILE A 102 7.64 4.10 4.54
C ILE A 102 8.59 3.00 4.08
N ASP A 103 9.74 2.92 4.74
CA ASP A 103 10.68 1.84 4.51
C ASP A 103 11.20 1.25 5.83
N LYS A 104 11.82 0.08 5.72
CA LYS A 104 12.53 -0.59 6.80
C LYS A 104 13.95 -0.06 6.88
N GLU A 105 14.31 0.45 8.04
CA GLU A 105 15.67 0.84 8.37
C GLU A 105 16.25 -0.15 9.39
N ASP A 106 17.43 -0.69 9.12
CA ASP A 106 18.19 -1.47 10.11
C ASP A 106 19.01 -0.52 10.98
N ILE A 107 18.64 -0.41 12.25
CA ILE A 107 19.38 0.37 13.24
C ILE A 107 20.02 -0.59 14.23
N GLY A 108 21.22 -1.09 13.90
CA GLY A 108 22.04 -1.90 14.79
C GLY A 108 21.51 -3.32 15.01
N GLY A 109 20.93 -3.93 13.97
CA GLY A 109 20.33 -5.27 13.98
C GLY A 109 18.84 -5.27 14.36
N VAL A 110 18.21 -4.11 14.46
CA VAL A 110 16.77 -3.96 14.74
C VAL A 110 16.11 -3.26 13.56
N GLU A 111 15.26 -3.98 12.84
CA GLU A 111 14.40 -3.39 11.81
C GLU A 111 13.38 -2.44 12.46
N LYS A 112 13.40 -1.17 12.05
CA LYS A 112 12.39 -0.18 12.40
C LYS A 112 11.75 0.38 11.14
N ILE A 113 10.47 0.70 11.22
CA ILE A 113 9.77 1.41 10.15
C ILE A 113 10.00 2.91 10.33
N ARG A 114 10.34 3.61 9.25
CA ARG A 114 10.50 5.06 9.22
C ARG A 114 9.74 5.64 8.02
N VAL A 115 9.26 6.87 8.16
CA VAL A 115 8.82 7.69 7.01
C VAL A 115 10.07 8.14 6.26
N ASP A 116 10.20 7.70 5.01
CA ASP A 116 11.28 8.10 4.12
C ASP A 116 10.95 9.45 3.47
N SER A 117 9.75 9.56 2.89
CA SER A 117 9.25 10.76 2.25
C SER A 117 7.75 10.97 2.54
N SER A 118 7.29 12.22 2.37
CA SER A 118 5.88 12.55 2.39
C SER A 118 5.59 13.72 1.46
N ASP A 119 4.44 13.67 0.81
CA ASP A 119 3.89 14.78 0.02
C ASP A 119 2.48 15.10 0.51
N HIS A 120 2.06 16.35 0.36
CA HIS A 120 0.72 16.78 0.73
C HIS A 120 0.17 17.82 -0.24
N SER A 121 -1.16 17.94 -0.23
CA SER A 121 -1.87 18.91 -1.08
C SER A 121 -1.57 20.36 -0.68
N LEU A 122 -1.62 21.29 -1.64
CA LEU A 122 -1.50 22.73 -1.38
C LEU A 122 -2.50 23.21 -0.31
N LYS A 123 -3.74 22.73 -0.33
CA LYS A 123 -4.75 23.08 0.69
C LYS A 123 -4.39 22.63 2.10
N MET A 124 -3.61 21.55 2.22
CA MET A 124 -3.05 21.13 3.50
C MET A 124 -1.92 22.07 3.90
N GLU A 125 -1.04 22.47 2.97
CA GLU A 125 0.01 23.45 3.23
C GLU A 125 -0.57 24.78 3.73
N ASP A 126 -1.52 25.37 3.01
CA ASP A 126 -2.21 26.62 3.38
C ASP A 126 -2.78 26.51 4.81
N MET A 127 -3.38 25.37 5.12
CA MET A 127 -3.95 25.08 6.43
C MET A 127 -2.87 24.99 7.51
N LEU A 128 -1.70 24.40 7.26
CA LEU A 128 -0.57 24.32 8.20
C LEU A 128 0.06 25.69 8.47
N GLU A 129 0.28 26.47 7.40
CA GLU A 129 0.84 27.83 7.46
C GLU A 129 -0.12 28.82 8.14
N GLY A 130 -1.42 28.52 8.14
CA GLY A 130 -2.46 29.38 8.70
C GLY A 130 -3.00 30.41 7.72
N ASP A 131 -2.70 30.26 6.44
CA ASP A 131 -3.24 31.05 5.33
C ASP A 131 -4.59 30.44 4.90
N SER A 132 -5.53 30.38 5.84
CA SER A 132 -6.91 30.09 5.52
C SER A 132 -7.56 31.39 5.05
N ASP A 133 -7.80 31.50 3.73
CA ASP A 133 -8.82 32.35 3.10
C ASP A 133 -10.24 31.97 3.61
N ASP A 134 -10.46 31.98 4.92
CA ASP A 134 -11.77 31.85 5.54
C ASP A 134 -12.35 33.26 5.73
N GLN A 135 -12.83 33.83 4.62
CA GLN A 135 -13.96 34.77 4.56
C GLN A 135 -15.12 34.12 3.81
#